data_AF-A0A7C0WH76-F1
#
_entry.id   AF-A0A7C0WH76-F1
#
_cell.length_a   1.000
_cell.length_b   1.000
_cell.length_c   1.000
_cell.angle_alpha   90.00
_cell.angle_beta   90.00
_cell.angle_gamma   90.00
#
_symmetry.space_group_name_H-M   'P 1'
#
loop_
_entity.id
_entity.type
_entity.pdbx_description
1 polymer ?
#
loop_
_entity_poly.entity_id
_entity_poly.type
_entity_poly.pdbx_seq_one_letter_code
_entity_poly.pdbx_strand_id
1 'polypeptide(L)'
;MLASTAMVIPVSLLFDRVWELEVSSASFLAIIFLGLFHTAHGTLLLFTIIYCYGASFFSQINFLVPVFGLLWGMAILAERPPANGYAALAVILLGVAVARGGQRKPAPEQGEH
;
A
#
# COMPACT_ATOMS: atom_id res chain seq x y z
N MET A 1 11.84 1.42 9.76
CA MET A 1 11.16 1.43 11.07
C MET A 1 11.98 2.20 12.09
N LEU A 2 13.10 1.69 12.62
CA LEU A 2 13.90 2.42 13.63
C LEU A 2 14.37 3.82 13.20
N ALA A 3 14.92 3.97 11.99
CA ALA A 3 15.32 5.28 11.47
C ALA A 3 14.13 6.24 11.28
N SER A 4 13.00 5.73 10.81
CA SER A 4 11.75 6.49 10.66
C SER A 4 11.22 6.96 12.02
N THR A 5 11.21 6.08 13.02
CA THR A 5 10.84 6.42 14.40
C THR A 5 11.77 7.49 14.97
N ALA A 6 13.08 7.34 14.78
CA ALA A 6 14.07 8.33 15.23
C ALA A 6 13.87 9.71 14.57
N MET A 7 13.45 9.75 13.30
CA MET A 7 13.14 11.00 12.59
C MET A 7 11.83 11.64 13.06
N VAL A 8 10.83 10.84 13.43
CA VAL A 8 9.50 11.35 13.85
C VAL A 8 9.49 11.85 15.29
N ILE A 9 10.28 11.25 16.18
CA ILE A 9 10.38 11.65 17.61
C ILE A 9 10.60 13.17 17.79
N PRO A 10 11.61 13.82 17.17
CA PRO A 10 11.83 15.25 17.37
C PRO A 10 10.69 16.11 16.83
N VAL A 11 10.04 15.68 15.75
CA VAL A 11 8.86 16.38 15.20
C VAL A 11 7.70 16.28 16.19
N SER A 12 7.40 15.09 16.71
CA SER A 12 6.31 14.91 17.68
C SER A 12 6.55 15.70 18.97
N LEU A 13 7.80 15.75 19.47
CA LEU A 13 8.15 16.56 20.64
C LEU A 13 7.95 18.06 20.42
N LEU A 14 8.15 18.56 19.19
CA LEU A 14 8.03 19.99 18.87
C LEU A 14 6.57 20.41 18.65
N PHE A 15 5.72 19.51 18.13
CA PHE A 15 4.35 19.85 17.70
C PHE A 15 3.23 19.30 18.61
N ASP A 16 3.38 18.11 19.21
CA ASP A 16 2.28 17.43 19.90
C ASP A 16 2.19 17.65 21.42
N ARG A 17 3.07 18.49 22.01
CA ARG A 17 3.15 18.72 23.47
C ARG A 17 2.98 17.41 24.25
N VAL A 18 3.88 16.45 23.97
CA VAL A 18 3.71 15.04 24.36
C VAL A 18 3.53 14.82 25.86
N TRP A 19 3.99 15.77 26.67
CA TRP A 19 3.85 15.84 28.13
C TRP A 19 2.43 16.16 28.63
N GLU A 20 1.52 16.64 27.78
CA GLU A 20 0.10 16.91 28.11
C GLU A 20 -0.84 15.78 27.64
N LEU A 21 -0.32 14.73 26.99
CA LEU A 21 -1.16 13.63 26.49
C LEU A 21 -1.73 12.77 27.62
N GLU A 22 -3.06 12.68 27.68
CA GLU A 22 -3.73 11.64 28.45
C GLU A 22 -3.63 10.29 27.73
N VAL A 23 -2.78 9.41 28.26
CA VAL A 23 -2.66 8.05 27.76
C VAL A 23 -3.83 7.21 28.29
N SER A 24 -4.88 7.10 27.47
CA SER A 24 -5.97 6.16 27.76
C SER A 24 -5.57 4.72 27.42
N SER A 25 -6.12 3.75 28.15
CA SER A 25 -5.94 2.33 27.87
C SER A 25 -6.46 1.94 26.47
N ALA A 26 -7.49 2.61 25.97
CA ALA A 26 -7.98 2.44 24.59
C ALA A 26 -6.96 2.91 23.55
N SER A 27 -6.32 4.06 23.77
CA SER A 27 -5.28 4.60 22.87
C SER A 27 -4.07 3.66 22.82
N PHE A 28 -3.66 3.11 23.96
CA PHE A 28 -2.56 2.15 24.03
C PHE A 28 -2.88 0.87 23.24
N LEU A 29 -4.10 0.33 23.42
CA LEU A 29 -4.53 -0.86 22.69
C LEU A 29 -4.63 -0.61 21.18
N ALA A 30 -5.12 0.56 20.77
CA ALA A 30 -5.22 0.97 19.37
C ALA A 30 -3.84 1.03 18.70
N ILE A 31 -2.83 1.57 19.39
CA ILE A 31 -1.45 1.61 18.89
C ILE A 31 -0.89 0.19 18.70
N ILE A 32 -1.08 -0.69 19.69
CA ILE A 32 -0.63 -2.09 19.58
C ILE A 32 -1.31 -2.79 18.42
N PHE A 33 -2.64 -2.66 18.31
CA PHE A 33 -3.40 -3.30 17.26
C PHE A 33 -2.98 -2.78 15.88
N LEU A 34 -2.90 -1.46 15.68
CA LEU A 34 -2.46 -0.87 14.42
C LEU A 34 -1.02 -1.27 14.06
N GLY A 35 -0.12 -1.28 15.04
CA GLY A 35 1.28 -1.65 14.84
C GLY A 35 1.46 -3.13 14.49
N LEU A 36 0.92 -4.03 15.31
CA LEU A 36 1.12 -5.47 15.13
C LEU A 36 0.22 -6.04 14.03
N PHE A 37 -1.07 -5.74 14.08
CA PHE A 37 -2.04 -6.36 13.17
C PHE A 37 -1.98 -5.74 11.77
N HIS A 38 -1.89 -4.42 11.65
CA HIS A 38 -1.86 -3.80 10.32
C HIS A 38 -0.44 -3.76 9.75
N THR A 39 0.52 -3.21 10.50
CA THR A 39 1.87 -2.95 9.96
C THR A 39 2.75 -4.20 9.92
N ALA A 40 2.87 -4.93 11.04
CA ALA A 40 3.76 -6.10 11.09
C ALA A 40 3.23 -7.23 10.19
N HIS A 41 1.92 -7.53 10.25
CA HIS A 41 1.30 -8.51 9.37
C HIS A 41 1.42 -8.13 7.88
N GLY A 42 1.15 -6.86 7.53
CA GLY A 42 1.29 -6.39 6.15
C GLY A 42 2.72 -6.53 5.62
N THR A 43 3.71 -6.25 6.47
CA THR A 43 5.14 -6.41 6.12
C THR A 43 5.52 -7.88 5.95
N LEU A 44 5.00 -8.77 6.80
CA LEU A 44 5.19 -10.22 6.62
C LEU A 44 4.59 -10.69 5.30
N LEU A 45 3.35 -10.31 4.98
CA LEU A 45 2.75 -10.62 3.68
C LEU A 45 3.57 -10.08 2.52
N LEU A 46 4.06 -8.84 2.61
CA LEU A 46 4.92 -8.25 1.59
C LEU A 46 6.17 -9.12 1.36
N PHE A 47 6.88 -9.50 2.42
CA PHE A 47 8.05 -10.36 2.28
C PHE A 47 7.69 -11.75 1.76
N THR A 48 6.60 -12.35 2.23
CA THR A 48 6.12 -13.65 1.74
C THR A 48 5.77 -13.61 0.26
N ILE A 49 5.03 -12.60 -0.20
CA ILE A 49 4.64 -12.48 -1.61
C ILE A 49 5.86 -12.24 -2.49
N ILE A 50 6.79 -11.38 -2.06
CA ILE A 50 8.03 -11.14 -2.81
C ILE A 50 8.87 -12.42 -2.88
N TYR A 51 8.93 -13.20 -1.79
CA TYR A 51 9.67 -14.47 -1.78
C TYR A 51 9.03 -15.52 -2.69
N CYS A 52 7.70 -15.66 -2.69
CA CYS A 52 7.01 -16.67 -3.49
C CYS A 52 6.81 -16.30 -4.97
N TYR A 53 6.59 -15.02 -5.28
CA TYR A 53 6.16 -14.55 -6.62
C TYR A 53 7.07 -13.47 -7.22
N GLY A 54 8.09 -13.01 -6.48
CA GLY A 54 9.02 -11.98 -6.92
C GLY A 54 8.47 -10.56 -6.80
N ALA A 55 9.38 -9.58 -6.83
CA ALA A 55 9.06 -8.16 -6.68
C ALA A 55 8.20 -7.60 -7.83
N SER A 56 8.35 -8.13 -9.05
CA SER A 56 7.58 -7.70 -10.23
C SER A 56 6.08 -7.96 -10.06
N PHE A 57 5.71 -9.14 -9.57
CA PHE A 57 4.31 -9.46 -9.28
C PHE A 57 3.76 -8.59 -8.15
N PHE A 58 4.52 -8.44 -7.06
CA PHE A 58 4.13 -7.59 -5.93
C PHE A 58 3.85 -6.15 -6.37
N SER A 59 4.67 -5.57 -7.25
CA SER A 59 4.44 -4.24 -7.81
C SER A 59 3.09 -4.10 -8.52
N GLN A 60 2.59 -5.18 -9.13
CA GLN A 60 1.28 -5.16 -9.79
C GLN A 60 0.12 -5.00 -8.82
N ILE A 61 0.26 -5.52 -7.59
CA ILE A 61 -0.76 -5.40 -6.54
C ILE A 61 -0.97 -3.93 -6.17
N ASN A 62 0.08 -3.10 -6.20
CA ASN A 62 -0.05 -1.66 -5.92
C ASN A 62 -0.97 -0.93 -6.90
N PHE A 63 -1.18 -1.45 -8.11
CA PHE A 63 -2.13 -0.88 -9.06
C PHE A 63 -3.59 -1.22 -8.74
N LEU A 64 -3.84 -2.23 -7.91
CA LEU A 64 -5.19 -2.57 -7.45
C LEU A 64 -5.64 -1.64 -6.31
N VAL A 65 -4.70 -1.09 -5.52
CA VAL A 65 -4.99 -0.18 -4.40
C VAL A 65 -5.94 0.97 -4.81
N PRO A 66 -5.67 1.76 -5.88
CA PRO A 66 -6.57 2.83 -6.30
C PRO A 66 -7.93 2.32 -6.81
N VAL A 67 -7.96 1.16 -7.48
CA VAL A 67 -9.20 0.53 -7.97
C VAL A 67 -10.11 0.19 -6.80
N PHE A 68 -9.58 -0.55 -5.82
CA PHE A 68 -10.33 -0.93 -4.63
C PHE A 68 -10.65 0.29 -3.75
N GLY A 69 -9.75 1.27 -3.66
CA GLY A 69 -10.02 2.52 -2.93
C GLY A 69 -11.26 3.23 -3.46
N LEU A 70 -11.39 3.37 -4.78
CA LEU A 70 -12.56 4.00 -5.39
C LEU A 70 -13.82 3.14 -5.22
N LEU A 71 -13.71 1.82 -5.46
CA LEU A 71 -14.83 0.89 -5.29
C LEU A 71 -15.36 0.88 -3.85
N TRP A 72 -14.47 0.85 -2.87
CA TRP A 72 -14.84 0.84 -1.46
C TRP A 72 -15.40 2.19 -1.03
N GLY A 73 -14.85 3.30 -1.52
CA GLY A 73 -15.42 4.65 -1.32
C GLY A 73 -16.86 4.75 -1.82
N MET A 74 -17.15 4.21 -3.02
CA MET A 74 -18.52 4.15 -3.55
C MET A 74 -19.42 3.19 -2.76
N ALA A 75 -18.95 1.98 -2.47
CA ALA A 75 -19.78 0.90 -1.93
C ALA A 75 -20.04 1.04 -0.42
N ILE A 76 -19.05 1.47 0.35
CA ILE A 76 -19.10 1.51 1.81
C ILE A 76 -19.37 2.92 2.31
N LEU A 77 -18.72 3.93 1.71
CA LEU A 77 -18.88 5.33 2.10
C LEU A 77 -20.03 6.03 1.36
N ALA A 78 -20.64 5.37 0.36
CA ALA A 78 -21.69 5.93 -0.50
C ALA A 78 -21.27 7.26 -1.19
N GLU A 79 -19.97 7.48 -1.34
CA GLU A 79 -19.44 8.67 -1.98
C GLU A 79 -19.65 8.60 -3.49
N ARG A 80 -20.03 9.72 -4.09
CA ARG A 80 -20.05 9.89 -5.55
C ARG A 80 -18.71 10.50 -5.94
N PRO A 81 -17.79 9.73 -6.54
CA PRO A 81 -16.47 10.27 -6.83
C PRO A 81 -16.58 11.41 -7.82
N PRO A 82 -15.81 12.49 -7.62
CA PRO A 82 -15.74 13.55 -8.61
C PRO A 82 -15.13 13.01 -9.91
N ALA A 83 -15.35 13.70 -11.04
CA ALA A 83 -14.81 13.32 -12.34
C ALA A 83 -13.28 13.04 -12.31
N ASN A 84 -12.55 13.77 -11.46
CA ASN A 84 -11.13 13.59 -11.24
C ASN A 84 -10.77 12.20 -10.68
N GLY A 85 -11.62 11.61 -9.83
CA GLY A 85 -11.41 10.26 -9.29
C GLY A 85 -11.47 9.19 -10.38
N TYR A 86 -12.44 9.32 -11.30
CA TYR A 86 -12.53 8.45 -12.47
C TYR A 86 -11.37 8.66 -13.45
N ALA A 87 -10.96 9.91 -13.67
CA ALA A 87 -9.83 10.23 -14.53
C ALA A 87 -8.51 9.64 -13.99
N ALA A 88 -8.25 9.77 -12.68
CA ALA A 88 -7.10 9.17 -12.04
C ALA A 88 -7.10 7.64 -12.19
N LEU A 89 -8.25 6.99 -11.97
CA LEU A 89 -8.40 5.55 -12.18
C LEU A 89 -8.09 5.15 -13.62
N ALA A 90 -8.60 5.90 -14.60
CA ALA A 90 -8.34 5.65 -16.03
C ALA A 90 -6.84 5.76 -16.37
N VAL A 91 -6.16 6.79 -15.87
CA VAL A 91 -4.71 6.98 -16.05
C VAL A 91 -3.92 5.81 -15.46
N ILE A 92 -4.28 5.34 -14.27
CA ILE A 92 -3.61 4.22 -13.62
C ILE A 92 -3.80 2.93 -14.44
N LEU A 93 -5.04 2.63 -14.86
CA LEU A 93 -5.32 1.45 -15.69
C LEU A 93 -4.60 1.50 -17.03
N LEU A 94 -4.51 2.67 -17.67
CA LEU A 94 -3.72 2.87 -18.89
C LEU A 94 -2.22 2.62 -18.65
N GLY A 95 -1.67 3.17 -17.56
CA GLY A 95 -0.28 2.93 -17.17
C GLY A 95 0.02 1.43 -17.00
N VAL A 96 -0.90 0.69 -16.38
CA VAL A 96 -0.80 -0.77 -16.23
C VAL A 96 -0.86 -1.48 -17.59
N ALA A 97 -1.79 -1.10 -18.45
CA ALA A 97 -1.92 -1.70 -19.78
C ALA A 97 -0.64 -1.53 -20.61
N VAL A 98 -0.02 -0.35 -20.55
CA VAL A 98 1.28 -0.08 -21.21
C VAL A 98 2.40 -0.89 -20.57
N ALA A 99 2.50 -0.90 -19.24
CA ALA A 99 3.55 -1.63 -18.52
C ALA A 99 3.49 -3.16 -18.79
N ARG A 100 2.29 -3.72 -18.94
CA ARG A 100 2.08 -5.13 -19.30
C ARG A 100 2.33 -5.41 -20.78
N GLY A 101 1.94 -4.50 -21.68
CA GLY A 101 2.12 -4.66 -23.12
C GLY A 101 3.59 -4.70 -23.57
N GLY A 102 4.50 -4.12 -22.80
CA GLY A 102 5.96 -4.15 -23.05
C GLY A 102 6.66 -5.44 -22.64
N GLN A 103 6.03 -6.31 -21.84
CA GLN A 103 6.64 -7.59 -21.43
C GLN A 103 6.50 -8.62 -22.54
N ARG A 104 7.38 -8.52 -23.54
CA ARG A 104 7.52 -9.51 -24.62
C ARG A 104 7.74 -10.89 -23.99
N LYS A 105 6.88 -11.85 -24.34
CA LYS A 105 7.04 -13.28 -24.02
C LYS A 105 8.48 -13.70 -24.42
N PRO A 106 9.25 -14.37 -23.55
CA PRO A 106 10.55 -14.91 -23.95
C PRO A 106 10.33 -15.79 -25.19
N ALA A 107 11.15 -15.60 -26.22
CA ALA A 107 11.10 -16.45 -27.40
C ALA A 107 11.24 -17.91 -26.96
N PRO A 108 10.45 -18.85 -27.52
CA PRO A 108 10.63 -20.25 -27.18
C PRO A 108 12.05 -20.63 -27.59
N GLU A 109 12.85 -21.07 -26.62
CA GLU A 109 14.13 -21.72 -26.88
C GLU A 109 13.83 -22.92 -27.77
N GLN A 110 14.16 -22.78 -29.05
CA GLN A 110 14.21 -23.89 -29.98
C GLN A 110 15.40 -24.74 -29.53
N GLY A 111 15.12 -25.64 -28.59
CA GLY A 111 16.02 -26.72 -28.22
C GLY A 111 16.20 -27.62 -29.43
N GLU A 112 17.41 -27.55 -29.97
CA GLU A 112 17.95 -28.36 -31.04
C GLU A 112 17.87 -29.86 -30.71
N HIS A 113 17.84 -30.64 -31.80
CA HIS A 113 17.75 -32.09 -31.89
C HIS A 113 18.77 -32.89 -31.05
#